data_AF-A0A1C5JN92-F1
#
_entry.id   AF-A0A1C5JN92-F1
#
_cell.length_a   1.000
_cell.length_b   1.000
_cell.length_c   1.000
_cell.angle_alpha   90.00
_cell.angle_beta   90.00
_cell.angle_gamma   90.00
#
_symmetry.space_group_name_H-M   'P 1'
#
loop_
_entity.id
_entity.type
_entity.pdbx_description
1 polymer ?
#
loop_
_entity_poly.entity_id
_entity_poly.type
_entity_poly.pdbx_seq_one_letter_code
_entity_poly.pdbx_strand_id
1 'polypeptide(L)'
;MRAPAPLAMQMRQQAFVTRLGTFGSTLDFWASAYGAGPFYVGDVEPQNVRFRGVATTARLRIALTFLGPVQIEVIAPLDDAPHVWNEPLDGVAELPAAGLFHHVLMETDDYDVARAQLLAAGLTDGLTADFSGRRLSYLDGRDWTGHYVELIEKTGWNDTLLDLMRQACAEFDGQFPRRDYLELVGEARARCAGAAGR
;
A
#
# COMPACT_ATOMS: atom_id res chain seq x y z
N MET A 1 31.44 15.89 -1.91
CA MET A 1 30.93 14.58 -2.39
C MET A 1 29.72 14.88 -3.26
N ARG A 2 29.63 14.36 -4.49
CA ARG A 2 28.50 14.64 -5.40
C ARG A 2 27.37 13.66 -5.06
N ALA A 3 26.13 14.15 -4.96
CA ALA A 3 24.98 13.26 -4.79
C ALA A 3 24.90 12.28 -5.98
N PRO A 4 24.50 11.01 -5.75
CA PRO A 4 24.26 10.07 -6.84
C PRO A 4 23.16 10.61 -7.78
N ALA A 5 23.10 10.08 -9.00
CA ALA A 5 22.01 10.40 -9.92
C ALA A 5 20.67 10.07 -9.24
N PRO A 6 19.62 10.89 -9.44
CA PRO A 6 18.32 10.63 -8.86
C PRO A 6 17.79 9.27 -9.34
N LEU A 7 17.30 8.48 -8.39
CA LEU A 7 16.59 7.24 -8.65
C LEU A 7 15.37 7.54 -9.51
N ALA A 8 15.16 6.77 -10.57
CA ALA A 8 13.89 6.75 -11.31
C ALA A 8 12.83 6.03 -10.46
N MET A 9 12.44 6.67 -9.36
CA MET A 9 11.40 6.22 -8.44
C MET A 9 10.34 7.30 -8.31
N GLN A 10 9.09 6.89 -8.18
CA GLN A 10 7.99 7.79 -7.88
C GLN A 10 7.34 7.40 -6.56
N MET A 11 7.16 8.36 -5.68
CA MET A 11 6.33 8.16 -4.49
C MET A 11 4.85 8.17 -4.91
N ARG A 12 4.11 7.12 -4.57
CA ARG A 12 2.72 6.93 -5.03
C ARG A 12 1.69 6.90 -3.90
N GLN A 13 2.07 6.32 -2.77
CA GLN A 13 1.13 5.95 -1.71
C GLN A 13 1.69 6.30 -0.33
N GLN A 14 0.78 6.68 0.56
CA GLN A 14 1.00 6.70 2.00
C GLN A 14 0.12 5.65 2.64
N ALA A 15 0.70 4.82 3.50
CA ALA A 15 -0.02 3.73 4.13
C ALA A 15 0.00 3.80 5.65
N PHE A 16 -1.10 3.36 6.24
CA PHE A 16 -1.34 3.36 7.67
C PHE A 16 -1.73 1.95 8.12
N VAL A 17 -1.14 1.46 9.19
CA VAL A 17 -1.51 0.18 9.81
C VAL A 17 -2.44 0.41 10.99
N THR A 18 -3.44 -0.44 11.11
CA THR A 18 -4.42 -0.46 12.21
C THR A 18 -4.75 -1.90 12.59
N ARG A 19 -5.54 -2.11 13.64
CA ARG A 19 -6.02 -3.44 14.01
C ARG A 19 -7.32 -3.76 13.28
N LEU A 20 -7.59 -5.04 13.05
CA LEU A 20 -8.85 -5.47 12.45
C LEU A 20 -10.08 -4.93 13.22
N GLY A 21 -10.01 -4.88 14.56
CA GLY A 21 -11.08 -4.34 15.40
C GLY A 21 -11.33 -2.83 15.25
N THR A 22 -10.33 -2.06 14.82
CA THR A 22 -10.42 -0.60 14.59
C THR A 22 -10.44 -0.23 13.11
N PHE A 23 -10.36 -1.20 12.20
CA PHE A 23 -10.25 -0.96 10.76
C PHE A 23 -11.40 -0.09 10.24
N GLY A 24 -12.65 -0.42 10.59
CA GLY A 24 -13.82 0.35 10.16
C GLY A 24 -13.80 1.79 10.68
N SER A 25 -13.54 2.00 11.96
CA SER A 25 -13.48 3.36 12.54
C SER A 25 -12.30 4.18 12.00
N THR A 26 -11.20 3.53 11.63
CA THR A 26 -10.09 4.19 10.91
C THR A 26 -10.54 4.70 9.54
N LEU A 27 -11.27 3.91 8.76
CA LEU A 27 -11.81 4.37 7.47
C LEU A 27 -12.83 5.52 7.65
N ASP A 28 -13.69 5.43 8.66
CA ASP A 28 -14.67 6.48 8.97
C ASP A 28 -13.99 7.80 9.33
N PHE A 29 -12.88 7.73 10.08
CA PHE A 29 -12.09 8.92 10.41
C PHE A 29 -11.54 9.58 9.13
N TRP A 30 -10.94 8.80 8.23
CA TRP A 30 -10.44 9.34 6.95
C TRP A 30 -11.55 9.96 6.10
N ALA A 31 -12.69 9.29 5.98
CA ALA A 31 -13.84 9.79 5.23
C ALA A 31 -14.43 11.07 5.84
N SER A 32 -14.63 11.09 7.16
CA SER A 32 -15.28 12.23 7.83
C SER A 32 -14.37 13.44 8.04
N ALA A 33 -13.09 13.22 8.39
CA ALA A 33 -12.17 14.31 8.72
C ALA A 33 -11.45 14.87 7.48
N TYR A 34 -11.17 14.03 6.48
CA TYR A 34 -10.40 14.42 5.29
C TYR A 34 -11.21 14.37 3.98
N GLY A 35 -12.45 13.85 4.01
CA GLY A 35 -13.23 13.65 2.78
C GLY A 35 -12.64 12.55 1.88
N ALA A 36 -11.79 11.67 2.41
CA ALA A 36 -11.17 10.61 1.64
C ALA A 36 -12.16 9.46 1.43
N GLY A 37 -12.46 9.13 0.18
CA GLY A 37 -13.36 8.03 -0.16
C GLY A 37 -13.75 8.07 -1.63
N PRO A 38 -14.51 7.07 -2.12
CA PRO A 38 -14.79 5.83 -1.42
C PRO A 38 -13.49 5.01 -1.19
N PHE A 39 -13.46 4.22 -0.14
CA PHE A 39 -12.43 3.21 0.09
C PHE A 39 -12.84 1.90 -0.58
N TYR A 40 -11.93 1.28 -1.32
CA TYR A 40 -12.09 -0.05 -1.88
C TYR A 40 -11.39 -1.07 -0.99
N VAL A 41 -12.18 -1.95 -0.37
CA VAL A 41 -11.74 -2.87 0.68
C VAL A 41 -11.60 -4.28 0.13
N GLY A 42 -10.51 -4.97 0.48
CA GLY A 42 -10.29 -6.37 0.10
C GLY A 42 -9.28 -7.08 0.99
N ASP A 43 -9.31 -8.40 0.97
CA ASP A 43 -8.30 -9.23 1.65
C ASP A 43 -7.25 -9.68 0.63
N VAL A 44 -5.98 -9.62 1.02
CA VAL A 44 -4.83 -9.93 0.17
C VAL A 44 -3.84 -10.83 0.89
N GLU A 45 -3.19 -11.71 0.13
CA GLU A 45 -2.18 -12.65 0.63
C GLU A 45 -0.97 -12.60 -0.31
N PRO A 46 0.08 -11.84 0.04
CA PRO A 46 1.33 -11.83 -0.71
C PRO A 46 2.00 -13.21 -0.71
N GLN A 47 2.72 -13.51 -1.79
CA GLN A 47 3.42 -14.78 -1.99
C GLN A 47 4.90 -14.64 -1.65
N ASN A 48 5.57 -15.77 -1.40
CA ASN A 48 7.02 -15.83 -1.16
C ASN A 48 7.51 -14.88 -0.06
N VAL A 49 6.70 -14.67 0.97
CA VAL A 49 6.97 -13.69 2.03
C VAL A 49 8.18 -14.12 2.86
N ARG A 50 9.15 -13.21 2.98
CA ARG A 50 10.30 -13.36 3.87
C ARG A 50 10.44 -12.11 4.72
N PHE A 51 10.36 -12.28 6.05
CA PHE A 51 10.60 -11.22 7.01
C PHE A 51 12.02 -11.36 7.57
N ARG A 52 12.86 -10.34 7.36
CA ARG A 52 14.30 -10.34 7.72
C ARG A 52 15.01 -11.62 7.27
N GLY A 53 14.75 -12.03 6.03
CA GLY A 53 15.30 -13.24 5.40
C GLY A 53 14.63 -14.57 5.78
N VAL A 54 13.77 -14.60 6.80
CA VAL A 54 13.09 -15.83 7.26
C VAL A 54 11.73 -15.96 6.58
N ALA A 55 11.45 -17.14 6.00
CA ALA A 55 10.17 -17.41 5.35
C ALA A 55 9.01 -17.34 6.36
N THR A 56 7.92 -16.70 5.95
CA THR A 56 6.70 -16.50 6.75
C THR A 56 5.46 -16.44 5.84
N THR A 57 4.29 -16.18 6.41
CA THR A 57 3.05 -15.87 5.70
C THR A 57 2.56 -14.48 6.09
N ALA A 58 1.68 -13.90 5.29
CA ALA A 58 0.97 -12.68 5.65
C ALA A 58 -0.42 -12.69 5.01
N ARG A 59 -1.44 -12.41 5.82
CA ARG A 59 -2.82 -12.18 5.37
C ARG A 59 -3.23 -10.80 5.85
N LEU A 60 -3.67 -9.95 4.93
CA LEU A 60 -3.97 -8.55 5.21
C LEU A 60 -5.36 -8.20 4.71
N ARG A 61 -6.08 -7.38 5.46
CA ARG A 61 -7.19 -6.59 4.94
C ARG A 61 -6.68 -5.21 4.59
N ILE A 62 -6.91 -4.78 3.36
CA ILE A 62 -6.51 -3.46 2.88
C ILE A 62 -7.74 -2.65 2.46
N ALA A 63 -7.61 -1.33 2.54
CA ALA A 63 -8.54 -0.38 1.98
C ALA A 63 -7.75 0.70 1.24
N LEU A 64 -8.07 0.88 -0.05
CA LEU A 64 -7.40 1.83 -0.93
C LEU A 64 -8.35 2.97 -1.31
N THR A 65 -7.86 4.20 -1.28
CA THR A 65 -8.58 5.37 -1.80
C THR A 65 -7.59 6.40 -2.35
N PHE A 66 -8.08 7.46 -2.98
CA PHE A 66 -7.30 8.63 -3.34
C PHE A 66 -7.75 9.85 -2.57
N LEU A 67 -6.79 10.61 -2.05
CA LEU A 67 -6.98 11.97 -1.55
C LEU A 67 -6.19 12.93 -2.45
N GLY A 68 -6.90 13.55 -3.40
CA GLY A 68 -6.26 14.28 -4.49
C GLY A 68 -5.33 13.36 -5.30
N PRO A 69 -4.05 13.70 -5.50
CA PRO A 69 -3.14 12.90 -6.31
C PRO A 69 -2.52 11.71 -5.55
N VAL A 70 -2.68 11.64 -4.22
CA VAL A 70 -1.99 10.67 -3.35
C VAL A 70 -2.93 9.50 -3.04
N GLN A 71 -2.43 8.27 -3.18
CA GLN A 71 -3.14 7.09 -2.71
C GLN A 71 -2.97 6.94 -1.20
N ILE A 72 -4.09 6.73 -0.49
CA ILE A 72 -4.11 6.38 0.92
C ILE A 72 -4.45 4.91 1.04
N GLU A 73 -3.62 4.16 1.76
CA GLU A 73 -3.85 2.76 2.10
C GLU A 73 -4.03 2.61 3.61
N VAL A 74 -5.06 1.88 4.02
CA VAL A 74 -5.21 1.41 5.40
C VAL A 74 -5.10 -0.10 5.42
N ILE A 75 -4.23 -0.63 6.27
CA ILE A 75 -3.89 -2.06 6.36
C ILE A 75 -4.24 -2.56 7.76
N ALA A 76 -4.92 -3.70 7.83
CA ALA A 76 -5.08 -4.48 9.05
C ALA A 76 -4.57 -5.90 8.83
N PRO A 77 -3.54 -6.36 9.56
CA PRO A 77 -3.17 -7.76 9.60
C PRO A 77 -4.33 -8.66 10.03
N LEU A 78 -4.42 -9.85 9.43
CA LEU A 78 -5.43 -10.87 9.69
C LEU A 78 -4.85 -12.12 10.38
N ASP A 79 -3.53 -12.12 10.61
CA ASP A 79 -2.81 -13.14 11.35
C ASP A 79 -1.73 -12.49 12.23
N ASP A 80 -1.16 -13.29 13.13
CA ASP A 80 -0.13 -12.86 14.07
C ASP A 80 1.28 -13.28 13.60
N ALA A 81 1.47 -13.62 12.32
CA ALA A 81 2.77 -14.02 11.81
C ALA A 81 3.76 -12.84 11.86
N PRO A 82 5.06 -13.10 12.10
CA PRO A 82 6.05 -12.03 12.18
C PRO A 82 6.27 -11.42 10.79
N HIS A 83 5.85 -10.17 10.61
CA HIS A 83 6.05 -9.38 9.40
C HIS A 83 5.91 -7.87 9.68
N VAL A 84 6.33 -7.04 8.71
CA VAL A 84 6.40 -5.56 8.85
C VAL A 84 5.08 -4.88 9.22
N TRP A 85 3.92 -5.45 8.89
CA TRP A 85 2.63 -4.84 9.26
C TRP A 85 2.18 -5.12 10.71
N ASN A 86 2.71 -6.18 11.35
CA ASN A 86 2.41 -6.53 12.73
C ASN A 86 3.35 -5.83 13.70
N GLU A 87 4.65 -5.76 13.36
CA GLU A 87 5.69 -5.22 14.25
C GLU A 87 5.39 -3.81 14.80
N PRO A 88 4.86 -2.83 14.03
CA PRO A 88 4.52 -1.51 14.57
C PRO A 88 3.33 -1.52 15.54
N LEU A 89 2.51 -2.58 15.54
CA LEU A 89 1.35 -2.72 16.41
C LEU A 89 1.71 -3.39 17.75
N ASP A 90 2.86 -4.03 17.84
CA ASP A 90 3.32 -4.74 19.03
C ASP A 90 3.55 -3.76 20.19
N GLY A 91 2.90 -4.02 21.32
CA GLY A 91 3.04 -3.20 22.53
C GLY A 91 2.32 -1.83 22.48
N VAL A 92 1.63 -1.50 21.39
CA VAL A 92 0.90 -0.23 21.26
C VAL A 92 -0.50 -0.33 21.88
N ALA A 93 -0.73 0.25 23.05
CA ALA A 93 -2.03 0.17 23.72
C ALA A 93 -3.17 0.83 22.91
N GLU A 94 -2.93 2.04 22.42
CA GLU A 94 -3.92 2.83 21.68
C GLU A 94 -3.34 3.30 20.33
N LEU A 95 -4.14 3.18 19.27
CA LEU A 95 -3.76 3.62 17.93
C LEU A 95 -4.35 4.99 17.62
N PRO A 96 -3.68 5.83 16.83
CA PRO A 96 -4.31 7.03 16.28
C PRO A 96 -5.56 6.67 15.48
N ALA A 97 -6.55 7.55 15.45
CA ALA A 97 -7.78 7.32 14.67
C ALA A 97 -7.48 7.04 13.19
N ALA A 98 -6.47 7.70 12.62
CA ALA A 98 -5.99 7.50 11.25
C ALA A 98 -5.26 6.16 11.00
N GLY A 99 -4.92 5.42 12.06
CA GLY A 99 -3.91 4.36 12.04
C GLY A 99 -2.50 4.90 12.29
N LEU A 100 -1.54 4.00 12.51
CA LEU A 100 -0.12 4.35 12.59
C LEU A 100 0.43 4.49 11.18
N PHE A 101 1.12 5.60 10.90
CA PHE A 101 1.82 5.74 9.63
C PHE A 101 2.88 4.65 9.49
N HIS A 102 2.82 3.89 8.40
CA HIS A 102 3.59 2.66 8.23
C HIS A 102 4.67 2.81 7.17
N HIS A 103 4.30 3.20 5.95
CA HIS A 103 5.25 3.34 4.86
C HIS A 103 4.83 4.37 3.82
N VAL A 104 5.81 4.75 3.01
CA VAL A 104 5.59 5.33 1.68
C VAL A 104 5.93 4.30 0.62
N LEU A 105 5.12 4.24 -0.44
CA LEU A 105 5.39 3.35 -1.58
C LEU A 105 6.14 4.13 -2.66
N MET A 106 7.28 3.60 -3.03
CA MET A 106 8.14 4.02 -4.13
C MET A 106 8.03 2.99 -5.26
N GLU A 107 7.55 3.44 -6.41
CA GLU A 107 7.42 2.63 -7.62
C GLU A 107 8.64 2.84 -8.51
N THR A 108 9.16 1.78 -9.14
CA THR A 108 10.31 1.87 -10.05
C THR A 108 10.25 0.86 -11.20
N ASP A 109 10.88 1.23 -12.32
CA ASP A 109 11.14 0.33 -13.45
C ASP A 109 12.42 -0.51 -13.23
N ASP A 110 13.35 -0.08 -12.35
CA ASP A 110 14.66 -0.71 -12.12
C ASP A 110 14.79 -1.26 -10.67
N TYR A 111 13.94 -2.23 -10.32
CA TYR A 111 13.79 -2.73 -8.94
C TYR A 111 15.11 -3.10 -8.25
N ASP A 112 15.94 -3.92 -8.90
CA ASP A 112 17.19 -4.42 -8.30
C ASP A 112 18.20 -3.28 -8.05
N VAL A 113 18.28 -2.32 -8.99
CA VAL A 113 19.14 -1.15 -8.87
C VAL A 113 18.65 -0.25 -7.73
N ALA A 114 17.36 0.05 -7.68
CA ALA A 114 16.77 0.90 -6.66
C ALA A 114 16.94 0.28 -5.26
N ARG A 115 16.67 -1.02 -5.11
CA ARG A 115 16.84 -1.74 -3.83
C ARG A 115 18.29 -1.71 -3.37
N ALA A 116 19.24 -2.00 -4.26
CA ALA A 116 20.67 -1.98 -3.93
C ALA A 116 21.12 -0.59 -3.47
N GLN A 117 20.63 0.47 -4.12
CA GLN A 117 20.98 1.85 -3.73
C GLN A 117 20.39 2.24 -2.37
N LEU A 118 19.13 1.89 -2.08
CA LEU A 118 18.51 2.17 -0.78
C LEU A 118 19.22 1.43 0.36
N LEU A 119 19.63 0.17 0.14
CA LEU A 119 20.45 -0.57 1.09
C LEU A 119 21.83 0.08 1.29
N ALA A 120 22.49 0.50 0.21
CA ALA A 120 23.77 1.21 0.29
C ALA A 120 23.66 2.58 0.98
N ALA A 121 22.47 3.19 0.98
CA ALA A 121 22.16 4.42 1.70
C ALA A 121 21.90 4.23 3.20
N GLY A 122 21.87 2.98 3.70
CA GLY A 122 21.75 2.67 5.12
C GLY A 122 20.38 2.18 5.57
N LEU A 123 19.42 1.99 4.66
CA LEU A 123 18.19 1.27 4.96
C LEU A 123 18.50 -0.23 5.12
N THR A 124 17.73 -0.94 5.93
CA THR A 124 17.93 -2.38 6.16
C THR A 124 16.79 -3.22 5.61
N ASP A 125 17.02 -4.51 5.41
CA ASP A 125 16.00 -5.42 4.88
C ASP A 125 14.92 -5.69 5.93
N GLY A 126 13.67 -5.34 5.62
CA GLY A 126 12.50 -5.59 6.45
C GLY A 126 11.75 -6.82 5.98
N LEU A 127 11.17 -6.76 4.78
CA LEU A 127 10.42 -7.86 4.18
C LEU A 127 10.55 -7.87 2.66
N THR A 128 10.55 -9.06 2.06
CA THR A 128 10.37 -9.23 0.60
C THR A 128 9.18 -10.12 0.32
N ALA A 129 8.42 -9.86 -0.74
CA ALA A 129 7.34 -10.71 -1.21
C ALA A 129 7.08 -10.54 -2.71
N ASP A 130 6.20 -11.36 -3.25
CA ASP A 130 5.60 -11.21 -4.56
C ASP A 130 4.11 -10.89 -4.44
N PHE A 131 3.62 -9.91 -5.19
CA PHE A 131 2.21 -9.54 -5.19
C PHE A 131 1.71 -9.21 -6.60
N SER A 132 0.72 -9.97 -7.06
CA SER A 132 0.14 -9.86 -8.41
C SER A 132 1.19 -9.91 -9.53
N GLY A 133 2.20 -10.77 -9.40
CA GLY A 133 3.27 -10.95 -10.39
C GLY A 133 4.40 -9.91 -10.31
N ARG A 134 4.44 -9.12 -9.23
CA ARG A 134 5.43 -8.06 -9.01
C ARG A 134 6.24 -8.33 -7.76
N ARG A 135 7.50 -7.92 -7.77
CA ARG A 135 8.36 -7.96 -6.58
C ARG A 135 8.12 -6.74 -5.71
N LEU A 136 8.05 -6.96 -4.40
CA LEU A 136 7.99 -5.89 -3.41
C LEU A 136 9.06 -6.10 -2.32
N SER A 137 9.60 -4.99 -1.83
CA SER A 137 10.47 -4.94 -0.65
C SER A 137 10.01 -3.86 0.31
N TYR A 138 9.86 -4.20 1.57
CA TYR A 138 9.85 -3.23 2.66
C TYR A 138 11.26 -3.09 3.20
N LEU A 139 11.82 -1.91 3.03
CA LEU A 139 13.10 -1.52 3.62
C LEU A 139 12.84 -0.74 4.90
N ASP A 140 13.51 -1.14 5.97
CA ASP A 140 13.42 -0.45 7.25
C ASP A 140 14.28 0.82 7.21
N GLY A 141 13.58 1.95 7.06
CA GLY A 141 14.15 3.29 7.10
C GLY A 141 13.73 4.07 8.34
N ARG A 142 13.18 3.42 9.37
CA ARG A 142 12.58 4.14 10.51
C ARG A 142 13.56 5.03 11.26
N ASP A 143 14.81 4.61 11.38
CA ASP A 143 15.86 5.44 11.99
C ASP A 143 16.24 6.68 11.17
N TRP A 144 15.85 6.73 9.88
CA TRP A 144 16.22 7.79 8.94
C TRP A 144 15.03 8.68 8.56
N THR A 145 13.90 8.08 8.22
CA THR A 145 12.68 8.77 7.72
C THR A 145 11.47 8.57 8.63
N GLY A 146 11.59 7.76 9.70
CA GLY A 146 10.50 7.50 10.63
C GLY A 146 9.46 6.47 10.15
N HIS A 147 9.68 5.84 9.00
CA HIS A 147 8.75 4.87 8.40
C HIS A 147 9.48 3.81 7.56
N TYR A 148 8.78 2.74 7.19
CA TYR A 148 9.25 1.82 6.17
C TYR A 148 9.19 2.45 4.77
N VAL A 149 10.05 1.99 3.86
CA VAL A 149 9.94 2.32 2.43
C VAL A 149 9.52 1.04 1.70
N GLU A 150 8.33 1.04 1.13
CA GLU A 150 7.93 -0.02 0.19
C GLU A 150 8.49 0.32 -1.19
N LEU A 151 9.33 -0.55 -1.73
CA LEU A 151 9.77 -0.50 -3.11
C LEU A 151 9.01 -1.57 -3.89
N ILE A 152 8.28 -1.15 -4.93
CA ILE A 152 7.55 -2.07 -5.80
C ILE A 152 7.99 -1.92 -7.26
N GLU A 153 8.09 -3.06 -7.93
CA GLU A 153 8.30 -3.11 -9.37
C GLU A 153 7.04 -2.64 -10.11
N LYS A 154 7.21 -1.71 -11.05
CA LYS A 154 6.10 -1.06 -11.77
C LYS A 154 5.36 -2.00 -12.74
N THR A 155 5.99 -3.07 -13.19
CA THR A 155 5.40 -3.99 -14.17
C THR A 155 4.02 -4.48 -13.70
N GLY A 156 3.05 -4.62 -14.61
CA GLY A 156 1.72 -5.15 -14.26
C GLY A 156 0.79 -4.19 -13.50
N TRP A 157 1.13 -2.91 -13.39
CA TRP A 157 0.22 -1.89 -12.86
C TRP A 157 -1.02 -1.72 -13.76
N ASN A 158 -2.23 -1.82 -13.20
CA ASN A 158 -3.47 -1.63 -13.95
C ASN A 158 -3.90 -0.16 -13.88
N ASP A 159 -3.37 0.65 -14.81
CA ASP A 159 -3.69 2.08 -14.91
C ASP A 159 -5.21 2.32 -15.00
N THR A 160 -5.95 1.47 -15.71
CA THR A 160 -7.42 1.58 -15.81
C THR A 160 -8.10 1.42 -14.45
N LEU A 161 -7.64 0.50 -13.61
CA LEU A 161 -8.18 0.30 -12.27
C LEU A 161 -7.89 1.50 -11.37
N LEU A 162 -6.69 2.07 -11.45
CA LEU A 162 -6.37 3.28 -10.70
C LEU A 162 -7.14 4.50 -11.19
N ASP A 163 -7.28 4.68 -12.49
CA ASP A 163 -8.02 5.81 -13.06
C ASP A 163 -9.49 5.76 -12.65
N LEU A 164 -10.07 4.56 -12.64
CA LEU A 164 -11.40 4.29 -12.10
C LEU A 164 -11.52 4.71 -10.63
N MET A 165 -10.56 4.28 -9.80
CA MET A 165 -10.54 4.65 -8.39
C MET A 165 -10.41 6.16 -8.20
N ARG A 166 -9.48 6.81 -8.92
CA ARG A 166 -9.29 8.27 -8.89
C ARG A 166 -10.56 9.02 -9.27
N GLN A 167 -11.23 8.58 -10.33
CA GLN A 167 -12.50 9.17 -10.77
C GLN A 167 -13.58 9.04 -9.69
N ALA A 168 -13.77 7.83 -9.15
CA ALA A 168 -14.74 7.60 -8.09
C ALA A 168 -14.45 8.45 -6.84
N CYS A 169 -13.17 8.64 -6.50
CA CYS A 169 -12.78 9.50 -5.38
C CYS A 169 -13.00 10.99 -5.64
N ALA A 170 -12.79 11.46 -6.88
CA ALA A 170 -13.04 12.85 -7.25
C ALA A 170 -14.53 13.22 -7.21
N GLU A 171 -15.40 12.24 -7.43
CA GLU A 171 -16.87 12.39 -7.44
C GLU A 171 -17.51 12.03 -6.09
N PHE A 172 -16.70 11.70 -5.07
CA PHE A 172 -17.20 11.21 -3.77
C PHE A 172 -17.96 12.29 -3.00
N ASP A 173 -19.18 11.96 -2.57
CA ASP A 173 -20.10 12.85 -1.87
C ASP A 173 -20.26 12.53 -0.37
N GLY A 174 -19.47 11.59 0.14
CA GLY A 174 -19.54 11.11 1.53
C GLY A 174 -20.44 9.90 1.73
N GLN A 175 -21.25 9.50 0.75
CA GLN A 175 -22.12 8.32 0.86
C GLN A 175 -21.39 7.03 0.48
N PHE A 176 -21.73 5.93 1.15
CA PHE A 176 -21.12 4.61 0.92
C PHE A 176 -19.57 4.66 0.92
N PRO A 177 -18.95 5.12 2.02
CA PRO A 177 -17.51 5.36 2.08
C PRO A 177 -16.66 4.09 1.92
N ARG A 178 -17.27 2.91 1.87
CA ARG A 178 -16.60 1.61 1.76
C ARG A 178 -17.29 0.79 0.68
N ARG A 179 -16.50 0.28 -0.25
CA ARG A 179 -16.92 -0.54 -1.39
C ARG A 179 -16.05 -1.78 -1.48
N ASP A 180 -16.55 -2.86 -2.07
CA ASP A 180 -15.74 -4.06 -2.28
C ASP A 180 -14.72 -3.79 -3.41
N TYR A 181 -13.45 -4.14 -3.18
CA TYR A 181 -12.40 -4.00 -4.18
C TYR A 181 -12.70 -4.79 -5.47
N LEU A 182 -13.45 -5.90 -5.38
CA LEU A 182 -13.86 -6.70 -6.53
C LEU A 182 -14.86 -5.99 -7.43
N GLU A 183 -15.64 -5.03 -6.92
CA GLU A 183 -16.50 -4.18 -7.77
C GLU A 183 -15.63 -3.42 -8.78
N LEU A 184 -14.54 -2.81 -8.29
CA LEU A 184 -13.61 -2.02 -9.10
C LEU A 184 -12.87 -2.90 -10.12
N VAL A 185 -12.44 -4.10 -9.71
CA VAL A 185 -11.81 -5.09 -10.61
C VAL A 185 -12.77 -5.50 -11.72
N GLY A 186 -14.04 -5.74 -11.39
CA GLY A 186 -15.08 -6.08 -12.35
C GLY A 186 -15.28 -4.96 -13.39
N GLU A 187 -15.38 -3.71 -12.93
CA GLU A 187 -15.54 -2.55 -13.81
C GLU A 187 -14.32 -2.35 -14.74
N ALA A 188 -13.10 -2.45 -14.21
CA ALA A 188 -11.88 -2.34 -15.00
C ALA A 188 -11.83 -3.40 -16.11
N ARG A 189 -12.17 -4.66 -15.80
CA ARG A 189 -12.23 -5.74 -16.79
C ARG A 189 -13.26 -5.46 -17.89
N ALA A 190 -14.44 -4.98 -17.51
CA ALA A 190 -15.49 -4.66 -18.49
C ALA A 190 -15.05 -3.53 -19.44
N ARG A 191 -14.38 -2.48 -18.94
CA ARG A 191 -13.86 -1.38 -19.76
C ARG A 191 -12.81 -1.86 -20.76
N CYS A 192 -11.85 -2.68 -20.33
CA CYS A 192 -10.82 -3.24 -21.22
C CYS A 192 -11.42 -4.14 -22.32
N ALA A 193 -12.39 -4.99 -21.97
CA ALA A 193 -13.07 -5.86 -22.94
C ALA A 193 -13.86 -5.05 -23.99
N GLY A 194 -14.53 -3.96 -23.58
CA GLY A 194 -15.26 -3.07 -24.50
C GLY A 194 -14.36 -2.19 -25.37
N ALA A 195 -13.09 -2.00 -25.02
CA ALA A 195 -12.11 -1.30 -25.85
C ALA A 195 -11.51 -2.20 -26.93
N ALA A 196 -11.32 -3.50 -26.65
CA ALA A 196 -10.75 -4.46 -27.61
C ALA A 196 -11.74 -4.93 -28.70
N GLY A 197 -13.04 -4.67 -28.52
CA GLY A 197 -14.09 -5.02 -29.48
C GLY A 197 -14.48 -3.90 -30.45
N ARG A 198 -13.72 -2.79 -30.49
CA ARG A 198 -13.95 -1.63 -31.37
C ARG A 198 -12.85 -1.48 -32.41
#